data_AF-A0A9X2X7V8-F1
#
_entry.id   AF-A0A9X2X7V8-F1
#
_cell.length_a   1.000
_cell.length_b   1.000
_cell.length_c   1.000
_cell.angle_alpha   90.00
_cell.angle_beta   90.00
_cell.angle_gamma   90.00
#
_symmetry.space_group_name_H-M   'P 1'
#
loop_
_entity.id
_entity.type
_entity.pdbx_description
1 polymer ?
#
loop_
_entity_poly.entity_id
_entity_poly.type
_entity_poly.pdbx_seq_one_letter_code
_entity_poly.pdbx_strand_id
1 'polypeptide(L)'
;MLGLAPEAVSGQHGNGIRPPAWLGDADMMEAGLSLESKILRARSKAVALAALYICESLLLELESQEILQRKDIEGLLKDAAKTLRAAAGENDQSDHATAAEIIDMIRAQHELVSN
;
A
#
# COMPACT_ATOMS: atom_id res chain seq x y z
N MET A 1 -67.55 -0.87 -25.97
CA MET A 1 -66.88 -0.84 -24.66
C MET A 1 -65.40 -0.60 -24.90
N LEU A 2 -64.93 0.59 -24.53
CA LEU A 2 -63.53 0.98 -24.51
C LEU A 2 -62.85 0.27 -23.32
N GLY A 3 -61.73 -0.42 -23.58
CA GLY A 3 -60.85 -0.97 -22.56
C GLY A 3 -59.41 -0.65 -22.93
N LEU A 4 -58.93 0.51 -22.48
CA LEU A 4 -57.53 0.91 -22.52
C LEU A 4 -56.77 0.12 -21.46
N ALA A 5 -55.64 -0.51 -21.83
CA ALA A 5 -54.63 -1.00 -20.91
C ALA A 5 -53.31 -0.23 -21.18
N PRO A 6 -52.52 0.07 -20.14
CA PRO A 6 -51.59 1.19 -20.12
C PRO A 6 -50.24 0.90 -20.77
N GLU A 7 -49.62 1.96 -21.29
CA GLU A 7 -48.25 1.97 -21.74
C GLU A 7 -47.28 1.68 -20.58
N ALA A 8 -46.44 0.65 -20.75
CA ALA A 8 -45.27 0.45 -19.92
C ALA A 8 -44.09 1.20 -20.54
N VAL A 9 -43.92 2.46 -20.14
CA VAL A 9 -42.61 3.10 -20.16
C VAL A 9 -41.75 2.37 -19.12
N SER A 10 -40.70 1.70 -19.57
CA SER A 10 -39.62 1.25 -18.68
C SER A 10 -38.30 1.62 -19.33
N GLY A 11 -37.80 2.78 -18.92
CA GLY A 11 -36.42 3.15 -19.16
C GLY A 11 -35.49 2.25 -18.34
N GLN A 12 -34.32 1.99 -18.89
CA GLN A 12 -33.10 1.87 -18.09
C GLN A 12 -31.90 2.14 -18.98
N HIS A 13 -31.38 3.36 -18.86
CA HIS A 13 -30.00 3.68 -19.14
C HIS A 13 -29.14 2.92 -18.12
N GLY A 14 -28.59 1.78 -18.53
CA GLY A 14 -27.50 1.11 -17.84
C GLY A 14 -26.31 1.10 -18.78
N ASN A 15 -25.41 2.08 -18.66
CA ASN A 15 -24.09 2.01 -19.27
C ASN A 15 -23.22 1.01 -18.47
N GLY A 16 -23.68 -0.25 -18.41
CA GLY A 16 -22.93 -1.37 -17.91
C GLY A 16 -22.54 -2.20 -19.12
N ILE A 17 -21.24 -2.25 -19.44
CA ILE A 17 -20.72 -3.16 -20.46
C ILE A 17 -21.14 -4.57 -20.04
N ARG A 18 -22.17 -5.13 -20.70
CA ARG A 18 -22.62 -6.48 -20.44
C ARG A 18 -21.53 -7.41 -20.99
N PRO A 19 -20.90 -8.25 -20.15
CA PRO A 19 -19.82 -9.12 -20.61
C PRO A 19 -20.33 -10.10 -21.69
N PRO A 20 -19.43 -10.57 -22.57
CA PRO A 20 -19.82 -11.45 -23.67
C PRO A 20 -20.44 -12.76 -23.17
N ALA A 21 -21.44 -13.27 -23.87
CA ALA A 21 -22.21 -14.48 -23.48
C ALA A 21 -21.38 -15.78 -23.41
N TRP A 22 -20.13 -15.76 -23.86
CA TRP A 22 -19.19 -16.88 -23.82
C TRP A 22 -18.27 -16.87 -22.60
N LEU A 23 -18.32 -15.80 -21.78
CA LEU A 23 -17.48 -15.67 -20.59
C LEU A 23 -18.21 -16.29 -19.41
N GLY A 24 -17.71 -17.41 -18.90
CA GLY A 24 -18.39 -18.21 -17.88
C GLY A 24 -18.42 -17.54 -16.52
N ASP A 25 -19.35 -17.94 -15.65
CA ASP A 25 -19.45 -17.43 -14.27
C ASP A 25 -18.16 -17.64 -13.46
N ALA A 26 -17.40 -18.70 -13.76
CA ALA A 26 -16.09 -18.96 -13.17
C ALA A 26 -15.03 -17.93 -13.62
N ASP A 27 -15.02 -17.55 -14.89
CA ASP A 27 -14.09 -16.54 -15.43
C ASP A 27 -14.39 -15.15 -14.85
N MET A 28 -15.67 -14.85 -14.58
CA MET A 28 -16.11 -13.63 -13.88
C MET A 28 -15.60 -13.57 -12.44
N MET A 29 -15.68 -14.67 -11.69
CA MET A 29 -15.15 -14.75 -10.33
C MET A 29 -13.63 -14.65 -10.28
N GLU A 30 -12.91 -15.34 -11.17
CA GLU A 30 -11.45 -15.26 -11.28
C GLU A 30 -10.96 -13.85 -11.65
N ALA A 31 -11.65 -13.16 -12.56
CA ALA A 31 -11.36 -11.76 -12.89
C ALA A 31 -11.60 -10.82 -11.70
N GLY A 32 -12.67 -11.06 -10.92
CA GLY A 32 -12.97 -10.33 -9.68
C GLY A 32 -11.88 -10.50 -8.62
N LEU A 33 -11.47 -11.75 -8.35
CA LEU A 33 -10.38 -12.08 -7.42
C LEU A 33 -9.04 -11.48 -7.86
N SER A 34 -8.75 -11.46 -9.17
CA SER A 34 -7.56 -10.82 -9.73
C SER A 34 -7.56 -9.30 -9.54
N LEU A 35 -8.70 -8.64 -9.72
CA LEU A 35 -8.83 -7.20 -9.52
C LEU A 35 -8.71 -6.82 -8.05
N GLU A 36 -9.41 -7.53 -7.16
CA GLU A 36 -9.34 -7.33 -5.72
C GLU A 36 -7.91 -7.47 -5.20
N SER A 37 -7.18 -8.50 -5.63
CA SER A 37 -5.78 -8.68 -5.23
C SER A 37 -4.86 -7.57 -5.76
N LYS A 38 -5.11 -7.02 -6.95
CA LYS A 38 -4.35 -5.87 -7.49
C LYS A 38 -4.64 -4.59 -6.70
N ILE A 39 -5.91 -4.33 -6.37
CA ILE A 39 -6.32 -3.18 -5.57
C ILE A 39 -5.70 -3.26 -4.17
N LEU A 40 -5.73 -4.43 -3.54
CA LEU A 40 -5.14 -4.65 -2.22
C LEU A 40 -3.63 -4.37 -2.25
N ARG A 41 -2.91 -4.90 -3.25
CA ARG A 41 -1.47 -4.62 -3.44
C ARG A 41 -1.19 -3.13 -3.65
N ALA A 42 -1.99 -2.44 -4.48
CA ALA A 42 -1.82 -1.02 -4.73
C ALA A 42 -2.04 -0.18 -3.47
N ARG A 43 -3.06 -0.52 -2.67
CA ARG A 43 -3.33 0.12 -1.39
C ARG A 43 -2.21 -0.13 -0.38
N SER A 44 -1.73 -1.37 -0.25
CA SER A 44 -0.60 -1.69 0.63
C SER A 44 0.67 -0.93 0.22
N LYS A 45 0.92 -0.81 -1.08
CA LYS A 45 2.05 0.01 -1.59
C LYS A 45 1.89 1.48 -1.22
N ALA A 46 0.70 2.06 -1.37
CA ALA A 46 0.43 3.45 -1.00
C ALA A 46 0.62 3.69 0.51
N VAL A 47 0.17 2.75 1.35
CA VAL A 47 0.35 2.81 2.81
C VAL A 47 1.83 2.71 3.17
N ALA A 48 2.58 1.78 2.57
CA ALA A 48 4.02 1.65 2.80
C ALA A 48 4.78 2.92 2.41
N LEU A 49 4.43 3.53 1.27
CA LEU A 49 5.03 4.78 0.81
C LEU A 49 4.69 5.95 1.73
N ALA A 50 3.45 6.03 2.22
CA ALA A 50 3.05 7.05 3.19
C ALA A 50 3.83 6.92 4.51
N ALA A 51 3.96 5.69 5.04
CA ALA A 51 4.74 5.44 6.24
C ALA A 51 6.22 5.84 6.07
N LEU A 52 6.80 5.55 4.91
CA LEU A 52 8.16 5.97 4.55
C LEU A 52 8.31 7.50 4.60
N TYR A 53 7.45 8.23 3.89
CA TYR A 53 7.51 9.70 3.86
C TYR A 53 7.24 10.34 5.21
N ILE A 54 6.39 9.73 6.05
CA ILE A 54 6.20 10.19 7.43
C ILE A 54 7.51 10.07 8.20
N CYS A 55 8.17 8.91 8.19
CA CYS A 55 9.45 8.73 8.87
C CYS A 55 10.52 9.69 8.34
N GLU A 56 10.64 9.85 7.02
CA GLU A 56 11.61 10.76 6.40
C GLU A 56 11.37 12.21 6.83
N SER A 57 10.12 12.68 6.75
CA SER A 57 9.76 14.04 7.17
C SER A 57 10.05 14.30 8.65
N LEU A 58 9.80 13.32 9.52
CA LEU A 58 10.10 13.43 10.96
C LEU A 58 11.61 13.51 11.21
N LEU A 59 12.41 12.68 10.54
CA LEU A 59 13.88 12.70 10.71
C LEU A 59 14.48 14.03 10.21
N LEU A 60 14.02 14.52 9.06
CA LEU A 60 14.44 15.81 8.51
C LEU A 60 14.07 16.97 9.45
N GLU A 61 12.86 16.95 10.01
CA GLU A 61 12.44 17.99 10.96
C GLU A 61 13.27 17.94 12.25
N LEU A 62 13.53 16.75 12.80
CA LEU A 62 14.37 16.57 13.99
C LEU A 62 15.82 17.04 13.76
N GLU A 63 16.37 16.82 12.55
CA GLU A 63 17.66 17.37 12.15
C GLU A 63 17.62 18.89 12.06
N SER A 64 16.58 19.45 11.41
CA SER A 64 16.43 20.89 11.20
C SER A 64 16.29 21.69 12.50
N GLN A 65 15.69 21.07 13.53
CA GLN A 65 15.58 21.63 14.87
C GLN A 65 16.82 21.39 15.74
N GLU A 66 17.87 20.80 15.18
CA GLU A 66 19.11 20.42 15.88
C GLU A 66 18.89 19.49 17.08
N ILE A 67 17.75 18.79 17.14
CA ILE A 67 17.42 17.82 18.20
C ILE A 67 18.25 16.56 18.04
N LEU A 68 18.44 16.11 16.80
CA LEU A 68 19.34 15.02 16.44
C LEU A 68 20.32 15.50 15.38
N GLN A 69 21.61 15.21 15.55
CA GLN A 69 22.56 15.41 14.47
C GLN A 69 22.45 14.26 13.45
N ARG A 70 22.92 14.50 12.23
CA ARG A 70 22.98 13.49 11.16
C ARG A 70 23.51 12.12 11.62
N LYS A 71 24.62 12.12 12.34
CA LYS A 71 25.24 10.90 12.92
C LYS A 71 24.31 10.17 13.90
N ASP A 72 23.46 10.90 14.61
CA ASP A 72 22.53 10.34 15.59
C ASP A 72 21.35 9.69 14.86
N ILE A 73 20.91 10.29 13.75
CA ILE A 73 19.90 9.70 12.84
C ILE A 73 20.42 8.41 12.20
N GLU A 74 21.65 8.41 11.68
CA GLU A 74 22.29 7.21 11.12
C GLU A 74 22.41 6.08 12.16
N GLY A 75 22.83 6.43 13.38
CA GLY A 75 22.91 5.51 14.52
C GLY A 75 21.54 4.95 14.90
N LEU A 76 20.52 5.82 15.02
CA LEU A 76 19.15 5.42 15.33
C LEU A 76 18.58 4.43 14.33
N LEU A 77 18.74 4.72 13.02
CA LEU A 77 18.25 3.83 11.96
C LEU A 77 18.98 2.48 11.97
N LYS A 78 20.30 2.50 12.18
CA LYS A 78 21.10 1.27 12.33
C LYS A 78 20.64 0.43 13.52
N ASP A 79 20.40 1.04 14.67
CA ASP A 79 19.96 0.34 15.89
C ASP A 79 18.53 -0.19 15.76
N ALA A 80 17.63 0.55 15.09
CA ALA A 80 16.29 0.10 14.78
C ALA A 80 16.30 -1.14 13.87
N ALA A 81 17.06 -1.12 12.78
CA ALA A 81 17.20 -2.26 11.88
C ALA A 81 17.82 -3.48 12.59
N LYS A 82 18.82 -3.27 13.44
CA LYS A 82 19.44 -4.33 14.25
C LYS A 82 18.44 -4.96 15.22
N THR A 83 17.64 -4.14 15.90
CA THR A 83 16.61 -4.59 16.85
C THR A 83 15.56 -5.46 16.17
N LEU A 84 15.07 -5.02 15.00
CA LEU A 84 14.09 -5.77 14.23
C LEU A 84 14.64 -7.11 13.71
N ARG A 85 15.89 -7.14 13.25
CA ARG A 85 16.55 -8.40 12.85
C ARG A 85 16.70 -9.38 14.00
N ALA A 86 17.05 -8.89 15.19
CA ALA A 86 17.14 -9.72 16.39
C ALA A 86 15.78 -10.34 16.73
N ALA A 87 14.71 -9.52 16.73
CA ALA A 87 13.35 -9.98 16.97
C ALA A 87 12.86 -11.01 15.92
N ALA A 88 13.23 -10.83 14.65
CA ALA A 88 12.89 -11.77 13.58
C ALA A 88 13.48 -13.17 13.84
N GLY A 89 14.70 -13.25 14.35
CA GLY A 89 15.41 -14.51 14.65
C GLY A 89 14.85 -15.27 15.85
N GLU A 90 14.08 -14.61 16.74
CA GLU A 90 13.54 -15.22 17.96
C GLU A 90 12.17 -15.88 17.75
N ASN A 91 11.36 -15.41 16.80
CA ASN A 91 9.95 -15.83 16.66
C ASN A 91 9.48 -16.14 15.22
N ASP A 92 10.40 -16.34 14.26
CA ASP A 92 10.08 -16.57 12.84
C ASP A 92 9.14 -15.48 12.26
N GLN A 93 9.32 -14.25 12.74
CA GLN A 93 8.52 -13.09 12.38
C GLN A 93 9.12 -12.43 11.13
N SER A 94 8.80 -13.01 9.97
CA SER A 94 9.25 -12.53 8.65
C SER A 94 8.94 -11.05 8.39
N ASP A 95 7.89 -10.50 9.01
CA ASP A 95 7.55 -9.08 8.95
C ASP A 95 8.61 -8.18 9.60
N HIS A 96 9.30 -8.63 10.66
CA HIS A 96 10.35 -7.86 11.31
C HIS A 96 11.63 -7.82 10.47
N ALA A 97 11.98 -8.92 9.80
CA ALA A 97 13.10 -8.93 8.85
C ALA A 97 12.84 -7.95 7.68
N THR A 98 11.64 -8.01 7.12
CA THR A 98 11.20 -7.10 6.05
C THR A 98 11.23 -5.63 6.51
N ALA A 99 10.75 -5.35 7.72
CA ALA A 99 10.81 -4.01 8.29
C ALA A 99 12.25 -3.52 8.49
N ALA A 100 13.19 -4.39 8.90
CA ALA A 100 14.60 -4.03 9.03
C ALA A 100 15.24 -3.65 7.69
N GLU A 101 14.89 -4.34 6.61
CA GLU A 101 15.37 -4.00 5.25
C GLU A 101 14.85 -2.63 4.81
N ILE A 102 13.58 -2.32 5.11
CA ILE A 102 13.00 -1.00 4.81
C ILE A 102 13.74 0.12 5.56
N ILE A 103 14.07 -0.10 6.84
CA ILE A 103 14.83 0.88 7.63
C ILE A 103 16.23 1.11 7.05
N ASP A 104 16.91 0.07 6.59
CA ASP A 104 18.21 0.25 5.93
C ASP A 104 18.10 1.03 4.61
N MET A 105 17.01 0.88 3.85
CA MET A 105 16.75 1.70 2.66
C MET A 105 16.56 3.18 3.02
N ILE A 106 15.85 3.48 4.11
CA ILE A 106 15.70 4.86 4.62
C ILE A 106 17.07 5.46 4.96
N ARG A 107 17.92 4.69 5.66
CA ARG A 107 19.27 5.13 6.00
C ARG A 107 20.08 5.45 4.76
N ALA A 108 20.06 4.57 3.77
CA ALA A 108 20.78 4.76 2.52
C ALA A 108 20.31 6.02 1.76
N GLN A 109 19.00 6.29 1.73
CA GLN A 109 18.49 7.54 1.13
C GLN A 109 18.96 8.78 1.89
N HIS A 110 18.94 8.74 3.22
CA HIS A 110 19.41 9.84 4.05
C HIS A 110 20.91 10.13 3.86
N GLU A 111 21.72 9.09 3.69
CA GLU A 111 23.15 9.21 3.34
C GLU A 111 23.32 9.90 1.97
N LEU A 112 22.55 9.49 0.95
CA LEU A 112 22.63 10.02 -0.43
C LEU A 112 22.23 11.49 -0.57
N VAL A 113 21.24 11.96 0.19
CA VAL A 113 20.76 13.35 0.14
C VAL A 113 21.75 14.33 0.79
N SER A 114 22.76 13.81 1.50
CA SER A 114 23.69 14.60 2.32
C SER A 114 25.13 14.71 1.83
N ASN A 115 25.44 14.10 0.70
CA ASN A 115 26.69 14.31 -0.07
C ASN A 115 26.43 15.24 -1.24
#